data_AF-A0A7C3Q2N6-F1
#
_entry.id   AF-A0A7C3Q2N6-F1
#
_cell.length_a   1.000
_cell.length_b   1.000
_cell.length_c   1.000
_cell.angle_alpha   90.00
_cell.angle_beta   90.00
_cell.angle_gamma   90.00
#
_symmetry.space_group_name_H-M   'P 1'
#
loop_
_entity.id
_entity.type
_entity.pdbx_description
1 polymer ?
#
loop_
_entity_poly.entity_id
_entity_poly.type
_entity_poly.pdbx_seq_one_letter_code
_entity_poly.pdbx_strand_id
1 'polypeptide(L)'
;LGLLWGGLVRIFVVHHITWSINSVCHLWGNRPFESHDESRNNPIFGVLGLGEGWHNNHHAFPASARLGLKWWQFDAGYVMLKCMMMLGLAKNVRVPSPERLASRAKSPADTPEIEPKPTVAPVAVEAP
;
A
#
# COMPACT_ATOMS: atom_id res chain seq x y z
N LEU A 1 11.15 -32.58 -1.33
CA LEU A 1 10.50 -31.48 -2.09
C LEU A 1 9.63 -30.56 -1.20
N GLY A 2 8.83 -31.12 -0.28
CA GLY A 2 7.95 -30.33 0.60
C GLY A 2 8.67 -29.31 1.51
N LEU A 3 9.80 -29.67 2.14
CA LEU A 3 10.58 -28.75 2.98
C LEU A 3 11.11 -27.55 2.19
N LEU A 4 11.57 -27.76 0.96
CA LEU A 4 12.12 -26.70 0.12
C LEU A 4 11.02 -25.71 -0.29
N TRP A 5 9.96 -26.19 -0.93
CA TRP A 5 8.92 -25.31 -1.50
C TRP A 5 7.90 -24.84 -0.46
N GLY A 6 7.40 -25.73 0.39
CA GLY A 6 6.43 -25.40 1.45
C GLY A 6 7.08 -24.73 2.67
N GLY A 7 8.39 -24.90 2.87
CA GLY A 7 9.15 -24.26 3.93
C GLY A 7 9.96 -23.07 3.41
N LEU A 8 11.19 -23.34 2.93
CA LEU A 8 12.20 -22.30 2.68
C LEU A 8 11.76 -21.27 1.65
N VAL A 9 11.31 -21.70 0.47
CA VAL A 9 10.89 -20.79 -0.60
C VAL A 9 9.67 -19.98 -0.19
N ARG A 10 8.66 -20.62 0.43
CA ARG A 10 7.49 -19.92 0.98
C ARG A 10 7.91 -18.82 1.96
N ILE A 11 8.74 -19.15 2.94
CA ILE A 11 9.19 -18.20 3.96
C ILE A 11 9.94 -17.03 3.31
N PHE A 12 10.86 -17.34 2.38
CA PHE A 12 11.61 -16.34 1.62
C PHE A 12 10.67 -15.37 0.90
N VAL A 13 9.72 -15.88 0.10
CA VAL A 13 8.80 -15.05 -0.68
C VAL A 13 7.91 -14.19 0.22
N VAL A 14 7.32 -14.78 1.26
CA VAL A 14 6.45 -14.04 2.19
C VAL A 14 7.20 -12.91 2.87
N HIS A 15 8.42 -13.16 3.38
CA HIS A 15 9.22 -12.12 4.03
C HIS A 15 9.59 -10.98 3.07
N HIS A 16 9.98 -11.32 1.83
CA HIS A 16 10.33 -10.30 0.84
C HIS A 16 9.14 -9.42 0.50
N ILE A 17 7.94 -9.99 0.35
CA ILE A 17 6.71 -9.20 0.14
C ILE A 17 6.46 -8.30 1.36
N THR A 18 6.50 -8.84 2.58
CA THR A 18 6.23 -8.09 3.81
C THR A 18 7.18 -6.91 3.99
N TRP A 19 8.50 -7.12 3.88
CA TRP A 19 9.46 -6.05 4.05
C TRP A 19 9.45 -5.05 2.90
N SER A 20 9.13 -5.51 1.69
CA SER A 20 8.98 -4.62 0.54
C SER A 20 7.81 -3.64 0.68
N ILE A 21 6.79 -3.93 1.49
CA ILE A 21 5.75 -2.94 1.81
C ILE A 21 6.39 -1.73 2.51
N ASN A 22 7.23 -1.96 3.52
CA ASN A 22 7.90 -0.88 4.24
C ASN A 22 8.87 -0.07 3.36
N SER A 23 9.46 -0.68 2.33
CA SER A 23 10.35 0.03 1.41
C SER A 23 9.63 0.61 0.19
N VAL A 24 9.04 -0.24 -0.65
CA VAL A 24 8.44 0.17 -1.92
C VAL A 24 7.22 1.05 -1.71
N CYS A 25 6.36 0.76 -0.73
CA CYS A 25 5.18 1.59 -0.49
C CYS A 25 5.52 2.91 0.20
N HIS A 26 6.78 3.16 0.59
CA HIS A 26 7.23 4.50 0.98
C HIS A 26 7.91 5.27 -0.16
N LEU A 27 8.25 4.61 -1.26
CA LEU A 27 8.96 5.20 -2.39
C LEU A 27 8.05 5.39 -3.62
N TRP A 28 7.14 4.45 -3.89
CA TRP A 28 6.37 4.40 -5.13
C TRP A 28 4.89 4.04 -4.92
N GLY A 29 4.02 4.86 -5.53
CA GLY A 29 2.56 4.73 -5.46
C GLY A 29 1.87 6.09 -5.41
N ASN A 30 0.58 6.11 -5.13
CA ASN A 30 -0.20 7.34 -4.95
C ASN A 30 -0.43 7.65 -3.46
N ARG A 31 -0.58 8.93 -3.12
CA ARG A 31 -0.77 9.39 -1.73
C ARG A 31 -2.05 10.22 -1.60
N PRO A 32 -3.24 9.60 -1.68
CA PRO A 32 -4.52 10.32 -1.72
C PRO A 32 -4.89 10.99 -0.39
N PHE A 33 -4.24 10.61 0.72
CA PHE A 33 -4.53 11.15 2.04
C PHE A 33 -3.28 11.72 2.72
N GLU A 34 -3.49 12.74 3.55
CA GLU A 34 -2.48 13.29 4.43
C GLU A 34 -2.12 12.30 5.56
N SER A 35 -0.82 12.08 5.70
CA SER A 35 -0.18 11.21 6.70
C SER A 35 1.08 11.89 7.22
N HIS A 36 1.62 11.45 8.35
CA HIS A 36 2.85 12.04 8.94
C HIS A 36 4.15 11.52 8.31
N ASP A 37 4.07 10.83 7.16
CA ASP A 37 5.18 10.15 6.53
C ASP A 37 5.03 10.02 5.01
N GLU A 38 5.96 9.34 4.37
CA GLU A 38 5.99 9.12 2.92
C GLU A 38 5.26 7.85 2.46
N SER A 39 4.29 7.35 3.21
CA SER A 39 3.50 6.18 2.79
C SER A 39 2.69 6.47 1.51
N ARG A 40 2.59 5.48 0.63
CA ARG A 40 1.93 5.51 -0.69
C ARG A 40 1.15 4.21 -0.91
N ASN A 41 -0.02 4.31 -1.52
CA ASN A 41 -0.80 3.19 -1.99
C ASN A 41 -0.19 2.59 -3.27
N ASN A 42 0.06 1.28 -3.26
CA ASN A 42 0.63 0.53 -4.36
C ASN A 42 -0.24 -0.71 -4.68
N PRO A 43 -0.93 -0.76 -5.85
CA PRO A 43 -1.81 -1.87 -6.20
C PRO A 43 -1.14 -3.24 -6.30
N ILE A 44 0.13 -3.29 -6.72
CA ILE A 44 0.88 -4.56 -6.82
C ILE A 44 1.03 -5.17 -5.43
N PHE A 45 1.49 -4.36 -4.47
CA PHE A 45 1.58 -4.78 -3.07
C PHE A 45 0.21 -4.88 -2.38
N GLY A 46 -0.83 -4.22 -2.91
CA GLY A 46 -2.20 -4.42 -2.49
C GLY A 46 -2.66 -5.87 -2.72
N VAL A 47 -2.25 -6.47 -3.83
CA VAL A 47 -2.53 -7.89 -4.13
C VAL A 47 -1.55 -8.81 -3.43
N LEU A 48 -0.24 -8.61 -3.61
CA LEU A 48 0.80 -9.50 -3.04
C LEU A 48 0.78 -9.52 -1.52
N GLY A 49 0.59 -8.35 -0.91
CA GLY A 49 0.47 -8.16 0.54
C GLY A 49 -0.95 -8.33 1.07
N LEU A 50 -1.89 -8.83 0.28
CA LEU A 50 -3.25 -9.16 0.71
C LEU A 50 -4.05 -7.96 1.30
N GLY A 51 -3.72 -6.74 0.90
CA GLY A 51 -4.33 -5.48 1.36
C GLY A 51 -3.31 -4.46 1.88
N GLU A 52 -2.15 -4.92 2.33
CA GLU A 52 -1.14 -4.06 2.99
C GLU A 52 -0.49 -3.02 2.06
N GLY A 53 -0.56 -3.21 0.73
CA GLY A 53 -0.10 -2.20 -0.21
C GLY A 53 -0.94 -0.91 -0.24
N TRP A 54 -2.10 -0.85 0.41
CA TRP A 54 -2.82 0.41 0.63
C TRP A 54 -2.22 1.21 1.80
N HIS A 55 -0.90 1.39 1.74
CA HIS A 55 -0.08 1.82 2.85
C HIS A 55 -0.37 3.27 3.24
N ASN A 56 -0.63 4.16 2.28
CA ASN A 56 -1.06 5.53 2.62
C ASN A 56 -2.41 5.55 3.34
N ASN A 57 -3.36 4.70 2.91
CA ASN A 57 -4.64 4.60 3.61
C ASN A 57 -4.45 4.14 5.07
N HIS A 58 -3.59 3.12 5.29
CA HIS A 58 -3.28 2.61 6.62
C HIS A 58 -2.67 3.71 7.51
N HIS A 59 -1.66 4.42 7.01
CA HIS A 59 -0.98 5.48 7.76
C HIS A 59 -1.84 6.74 7.97
N ALA A 60 -2.75 7.06 7.04
CA ALA A 60 -3.71 8.14 7.23
C ALA A 60 -4.82 7.80 8.24
N PHE A 61 -5.17 6.52 8.35
CA PHE A 61 -6.26 6.03 9.22
C PHE A 61 -5.86 4.76 10.00
N PRO A 62 -4.93 4.86 10.97
CA PRO A 62 -4.38 3.68 11.67
C PRO A 62 -5.41 2.91 12.51
N ALA A 63 -6.51 3.57 12.90
CA ALA A 63 -7.63 2.93 13.61
C ALA A 63 -8.63 2.23 12.68
N SER A 64 -8.48 2.36 11.36
CA SER A 64 -9.33 1.68 10.38
C SER A 64 -8.97 0.21 10.31
N ALA A 65 -9.97 -0.65 10.38
CA ALA A 65 -9.81 -2.08 10.11
C ALA A 65 -9.75 -2.40 8.60
N ARG A 66 -10.09 -1.43 7.75
CA ARG A 66 -10.03 -1.56 6.28
C ARG A 66 -8.86 -0.74 5.75
N LEU A 67 -7.95 -1.38 5.03
CA LEU A 67 -6.85 -0.73 4.35
C LEU A 67 -7.29 -0.26 2.95
N GLY A 68 -8.08 -1.05 2.24
CA GLY A 68 -8.63 -0.69 0.93
C GLY A 68 -9.83 0.24 1.02
N LEU A 69 -9.63 1.57 0.90
CA LEU A 69 -10.67 2.58 1.07
C LEU A 69 -11.49 2.90 -0.20
N LYS A 70 -11.09 2.39 -1.37
CA LYS A 70 -11.86 2.45 -2.63
C LYS A 70 -12.45 1.08 -2.97
N TRP A 71 -13.54 1.04 -3.74
CA TRP A 71 -14.25 -0.20 -4.07
C TRP A 71 -13.40 -1.23 -4.83
N TRP A 72 -12.42 -0.77 -5.63
CA TRP A 72 -11.52 -1.61 -6.41
C TRP A 72 -10.24 -2.02 -5.65
N GLN A 73 -10.04 -1.49 -4.44
CA GLN A 73 -8.86 -1.79 -3.63
C GLN A 73 -9.03 -3.14 -2.93
N PHE A 74 -8.39 -4.18 -3.48
CA PHE A 74 -8.40 -5.52 -2.93
C PHE A 74 -7.81 -5.58 -1.51
N ASP A 75 -8.56 -6.12 -0.56
CA ASP A 75 -8.19 -6.19 0.86
C ASP A 75 -8.70 -7.51 1.43
N ALA A 76 -7.88 -8.56 1.37
CA ALA A 76 -8.25 -9.88 1.84
C ALA A 76 -8.36 -9.93 3.38
N GLY A 77 -7.56 -9.14 4.08
CA GLY A 77 -7.65 -8.99 5.53
C GLY A 77 -9.03 -8.50 5.96
N TYR A 78 -9.54 -7.45 5.32
CA TYR A 78 -10.88 -6.94 5.59
C TYR A 78 -12.00 -7.90 5.16
N VAL A 79 -11.81 -8.65 4.07
CA VAL A 79 -12.75 -9.72 3.70
C VAL A 79 -12.82 -10.80 4.79
N MET A 80 -11.68 -11.27 5.29
CA MET A 80 -11.62 -12.22 6.40
C MET A 80 -12.30 -11.65 7.65
N LEU A 81 -12.02 -10.38 7.99
CA LEU A 81 -12.64 -9.71 9.12
C LEU A 81 -14.16 -9.61 8.97
N LYS A 82 -14.67 -9.35 7.75
CA LYS A 82 -16.13 -9.41 7.48
C LYS A 82 -16.72 -10.79 7.76
N CYS A 83 -16.03 -11.86 7.38
CA CYS A 83 -16.46 -13.22 7.74
C CYS A 83 -16.51 -13.40 9.26
N MET A 84 -15.50 -12.93 9.99
CA MET A 84 -15.49 -12.97 11.45
C MET A 84 -16.62 -12.14 12.09
N MET A 85 -16.96 -10.98 11.52
CA MET A 85 -18.09 -10.18 11.97
C MET A 85 -19.43 -10.92 11.77
N MET A 86 -19.62 -11.56 10.62
CA MET A 86 -20.83 -12.35 10.35
C MET A 86 -20.98 -13.54 11.31
N LEU A 87 -19.88 -14.15 11.71
CA LEU A 87 -19.87 -15.23 12.71
C LEU A 87 -19.98 -14.71 14.16
N GLY A 88 -20.03 -13.40 14.37
CA GLY A 88 -20.08 -12.79 15.70
C GLY A 88 -18.76 -12.83 16.49
N LEU A 89 -17.66 -13.23 15.84
CA LEU A 89 -16.31 -13.34 16.43
C LEU A 89 -15.60 -11.98 16.53
N ALA A 90 -15.91 -11.06 15.62
CA ALA A 90 -15.39 -9.70 15.64
C ALA A 90 -16.52 -8.69 15.88
N LYS A 91 -16.29 -7.74 16.79
CA LYS A 91 -17.24 -6.68 17.17
C LYS A 91 -16.50 -5.34 17.25
N ASN A 92 -17.24 -4.23 17.25
CA ASN A 92 -16.68 -2.87 17.36
C ASN A 92 -15.63 -2.51 16.28
N VAL A 93 -15.79 -3.07 15.08
CA VAL A 93 -14.90 -2.81 13.95
C VAL A 93 -15.08 -1.36 13.48
N ARG A 94 -13.97 -0.64 13.33
CA ARG A 94 -13.96 0.78 12.95
C ARG A 94 -13.51 0.95 11.51
N VAL A 95 -14.22 1.79 10.77
CA VAL A 95 -13.83 2.28 9.44
C VAL A 95 -14.02 3.80 9.40
N PRO A 96 -13.22 4.55 8.62
CA PRO A 96 -13.36 6.00 8.53
C PRO A 96 -14.72 6.38 7.95
N SER A 97 -15.36 7.40 8.55
CA SER A 97 -16.57 8.00 7.97
C SER A 97 -16.23 8.82 6.71
N PRO A 98 -17.21 9.10 5.84
CA PRO A 98 -16.99 9.96 4.67
C PRO A 98 -16.40 11.34 5.02
N GLU A 99 -16.82 11.92 6.14
CA GLU A 99 -16.32 13.21 6.63
C GLU A 99 -14.84 13.10 7.05
N ARG A 100 -14.46 12.00 7.71
CA ARG A 100 -13.08 11.70 8.08
C ARG A 100 -12.19 11.43 6.86
N LEU A 101 -12.73 10.80 5.83
CA LEU A 101 -12.02 10.61 4.55
C LEU A 101 -11.78 11.97 3.89
N ALA A 102 -12.81 12.81 3.79
CA ALA A 102 -12.72 14.14 3.20
C ALA A 102 -11.75 15.05 3.96
N SER A 103 -11.75 15.01 5.29
CA SER A 103 -10.89 15.87 6.12
C SER A 103 -9.39 15.59 5.98
N ARG A 104 -9.00 14.46 5.37
CA ARG A 104 -7.60 14.09 5.12
C ARG A 104 -7.31 13.92 3.64
N ALA A 105 -8.27 14.12 2.75
CA ALA A 105 -8.05 13.97 1.32
C ALA A 105 -7.09 15.05 0.84
N LYS A 106 -6.02 14.67 0.13
CA LYS A 106 -5.15 15.64 -0.53
C LYS A 106 -5.88 16.28 -1.70
N SER A 107 -5.66 17.58 -1.90
CA SER A 107 -6.17 18.26 -3.09
C SER A 107 -5.48 17.70 -4.34
N PRO A 108 -6.19 17.58 -5.48
CA PRO A 108 -5.56 17.16 -6.74
C PRO A 108 -4.34 18.00 -7.14
N ALA A 109 -4.30 19.26 -6.69
CA ALA A 109 -3.21 20.22 -6.91
C ALA A 109 -1.92 19.93 -6.10
N ASP A 110 -1.99 19.10 -5.05
CA ASP A 110 -0.82 18.75 -4.22
C ASP A 110 -0.08 17.50 -4.72
N THR A 111 -0.43 17.02 -5.92
CA THR A 111 0.37 15.99 -6.60
C THR A 111 1.61 16.70 -7.14
N PRO A 112 2.83 16.42 -6.64
CA PRO A 112 4.01 17.00 -7.24
C PRO A 112 4.03 16.54 -8.71
N GLU A 113 3.93 17.51 -9.60
CA GLU A 113 4.22 17.32 -11.01
C GLU A 113 5.62 16.69 -11.05
N ILE A 114 5.72 15.48 -11.58
CA ILE A 114 7.03 14.83 -11.73
C ILE A 114 7.74 15.68 -12.76
N GLU A 115 8.53 16.66 -12.31
CA GLU A 115 9.43 17.37 -13.20
C GLU A 115 10.22 16.31 -13.96
N PRO A 116 10.20 16.32 -15.31
CA PRO A 116 10.97 15.37 -16.07
C PRO A 116 12.42 15.53 -15.68
N LYS A 117 12.99 14.47 -15.10
CA LYS A 117 14.41 14.43 -14.71
C LYS A 117 15.22 14.91 -15.93
N PRO A 118 16.10 15.92 -15.78
CA PRO A 118 16.82 16.48 -16.92
C PRO A 118 17.52 15.34 -17.66
N THR A 119 17.21 15.21 -18.95
CA THR A 119 17.85 14.24 -19.84
C THR A 119 19.34 14.46 -19.72
N VAL A 120 20.05 13.49 -19.16
CA VAL A 120 21.51 13.51 -19.13
C VAL A 120 21.97 13.57 -20.58
N ALA A 121 22.57 14.70 -20.96
CA ALA A 121 23.11 14.85 -22.31
C ALA A 121 24.06 13.69 -22.60
N PRO A 122 24.00 13.09 -23.81
CA PRO A 122 24.92 12.01 -24.14
C PRO A 122 26.35 12.54 -23.98
N VAL A 123 27.12 11.86 -23.12
CA VAL A 123 28.56 12.11 -23.00
C VAL A 123 29.15 11.84 -24.37
N ALA A 124 29.68 12.88 -25.01
CA ALA A 124 30.39 12.74 -26.27
C ALA A 124 31.59 11.83 -26.02
N VAL A 125 31.53 10.61 -26.55
CA VAL A 125 32.67 9.72 -26.60
C VAL A 125 33.57 10.26 -27.70
N GLU A 126 34.61 11.01 -27.33
CA GLU A 126 35.69 11.32 -28.25
C GLU A 126 36.38 10.01 -28.65
N ALA A 127 36.32 9.70 -29.95
CA ALA A 127 37.02 8.57 -30.53
C ALA A 127 38.54 8.89 -30.61
N PRO A 128 39.41 7.87 -30.50
CA PRO A 128 40.86 8.02 -30.48
C PRO A 128 41.45 8.49 -31.81
#